data_AF-A0A699WR41-F1
#
_entry.id   AF-A0A699WR41-F1
#
_cell.length_a   1.000
_cell.length_b   1.000
_cell.length_c   1.000
_cell.angle_alpha   90.00
_cell.angle_beta   90.00
_cell.angle_gamma   90.00
#
_symmetry.space_group_name_H-M   'P 1'
#
loop_
_entity.id
_entity.type
_entity.pdbx_description
1 polymer ?
#
loop_
_entity_poly.entity_id
_entity_poly.type
_entity_poly.pdbx_seq_one_letter_code
_entity_poly.pdbx_strand_id
1 'polypeptide(L)'
;IGGGLEYWYNNTIAARAGYYYENQYKGNRQYLSFGLGARLSAFGVDGTYLVPNAAANPLAETIRISLHFNLNKLSDAFSESGSGGTQGTPGN
;
A
#
# COMPACT_ATOMS: atom_id res chain seq x y z
N ILE A 1 11.52 20.30 7.82
CA ILE A 1 10.18 20.60 7.26
C ILE A 1 9.95 19.64 6.11
N GLY A 2 8.82 18.95 6.09
CA GLY A 2 8.49 17.99 5.04
C GLY A 2 7.03 18.11 4.64
N GLY A 3 6.74 17.73 3.40
CA GLY A 3 5.40 17.71 2.84
C GLY A 3 5.23 16.49 1.93
N GLY A 4 3.99 16.05 1.75
CA GLY A 4 3.67 14.93 0.88
C GLY A 4 2.37 15.16 0.12
N LEU A 5 2.27 14.48 -1.02
CA LEU A 5 1.14 14.47 -1.93
C LEU A 5 0.67 13.03 -2.08
N GLU A 6 -0.63 12.80 -1.94
CA GLU A 6 -1.26 11.51 -2.16
C GLU A 6 -2.40 11.68 -3.16
N TYR A 7 -2.46 10.80 -4.14
CA TYR A 7 -3.47 10.79 -5.18
C TYR A 7 -4.05 9.38 -5.33
N TRP A 8 -5.38 9.28 -5.27
CA TRP A 8 -6.10 8.03 -5.46
C TRP A 8 -6.91 8.08 -6.74
N TYR A 9 -6.71 7.09 -7.60
CA TYR A 9 -7.49 6.91 -8.81
C TYR A 9 -8.45 5.72 -8.64
N ASN A 10 -9.74 6.03 -8.71
CA ASN A 10 -10.83 5.05 -8.68
C ASN A 10 -10.79 4.06 -7.50
N ASN A 11 -10.29 4.50 -6.33
CA ASN A 11 -10.07 3.67 -5.12
C ASN A 11 -9.28 2.37 -5.34
N THR A 12 -8.65 2.23 -6.50
CA THR A 12 -7.97 1.03 -6.98
C THR A 12 -6.50 1.34 -7.09
N ILE A 13 -6.11 2.48 -7.67
CA ILE A 13 -4.70 2.86 -7.81
C ILE A 13 -4.39 4.03 -6.87
N ALA A 14 -3.24 3.98 -6.21
CA ALA A 14 -2.71 5.01 -5.34
C ALA A 14 -1.36 5.47 -5.86
N ALA A 15 -1.12 6.76 -5.88
CA ALA A 15 0.19 7.36 -6.09
C ALA A 15 0.51 8.26 -4.91
N ARG A 16 1.72 8.17 -4.38
CA ARG A 16 2.20 8.95 -3.24
C ARG A 16 3.56 9.52 -3.60
N ALA A 17 3.79 10.76 -3.21
CA ALA A 17 5.10 11.39 -3.29
C ALA A 17 5.33 12.21 -2.03
N GLY A 18 6.46 12.04 -1.38
CA GLY A 18 6.83 12.78 -0.18
C GLY A 18 8.21 13.39 -0.35
N TYR A 19 8.38 14.58 0.22
CA TYR A 19 9.68 15.23 0.28
C TYR A 19 9.91 15.72 1.70
N TYR A 20 11.02 15.28 2.28
CA TYR A 20 11.43 15.66 3.61
C TYR A 20 12.78 16.36 3.55
N TYR A 21 12.81 17.60 4.03
CA TYR A 21 13.99 18.44 4.06
C TYR A 21 14.36 18.81 5.50
N GLU A 22 15.57 18.43 5.91
CA GLU A 22 16.18 18.86 7.16
C GLU A 22 17.37 19.80 6.91
N ASN A 23 17.55 20.77 7.81
CA ASN A 23 18.53 21.85 7.65
C ASN A 23 19.98 21.32 7.75
N GLN A 24 20.85 21.83 6.88
CA GLN A 24 22.25 21.42 6.70
C GLN A 24 23.11 21.47 7.97
N TYR A 25 22.81 22.39 8.90
CA TYR A 25 23.54 22.54 10.17
C TYR A 25 23.15 21.54 11.27
N LYS A 26 22.10 20.72 11.07
CA LYS A 26 21.62 19.74 12.07
C LYS A 26 21.70 18.28 11.62
N GLY A 27 22.08 18.00 10.38
CA GLY A 27 22.20 16.62 9.90
C GLY A 27 22.15 16.43 8.39
N ASN A 28 21.74 17.46 7.63
CA ASN A 28 21.70 17.45 6.16
C ASN A 28 20.98 16.23 5.55
N ARG A 29 19.94 15.73 6.23
CA ARG A 29 19.20 14.54 5.81
C ARG A 29 18.01 14.97 4.96
N GLN A 30 18.12 14.75 3.66
CA GLN A 30 17.05 14.97 2.70
C GLN A 30 16.60 13.63 2.16
N TYR A 31 15.30 13.34 2.27
CA TYR A 31 14.70 12.11 1.76
C TYR A 31 13.54 12.45 0.86
N LEU A 32 13.54 11.81 -0.29
CA LEU A 32 12.42 11.83 -1.20
C LEU A 32 11.78 10.45 -1.18
N SER A 33 10.46 10.38 -1.06
CA SER A 33 9.69 9.14 -1.10
C SER A 33 8.75 9.15 -2.29
N PHE A 34 8.63 8.02 -2.99
CA PHE A 34 7.65 7.79 -4.03
C PHE A 34 6.97 6.46 -3.76
N GLY A 35 5.64 6.42 -3.83
CA GLY A 35 4.87 5.21 -3.61
C GLY A 35 3.81 5.03 -4.68
N LEU A 36 3.57 3.78 -5.06
CA LEU A 36 2.54 3.37 -5.99
C LEU A 36 1.82 2.16 -5.39
N GLY A 37 0.50 2.18 -5.35
CA GLY A 37 -0.32 1.09 -4.84
C GLY A 37 -1.43 0.72 -5.79
N ALA A 38 -1.81 -0.54 -5.78
CA ALA A 38 -2.96 -1.08 -6.49
C ALA A 38 -3.76 -1.97 -5.54
N ARG A 39 -5.07 -1.77 -5.47
CA ARG A 39 -6.02 -2.51 -4.64
C ARG A 39 -7.10 -3.10 -5.52
N LEU A 40 -7.16 -4.42 -5.55
CA LEU A 40 -8.26 -5.21 -6.09
C LEU A 40 -9.26 -5.56 -4.97
N SER A 41 -10.38 -6.19 -5.34
CA SER A 41 -11.49 -6.52 -4.44
C SER A 41 -11.03 -7.17 -3.12
N ALA A 42 -10.23 -8.23 -3.19
CA ALA A 42 -9.76 -9.01 -2.02
C ALA A 42 -8.24 -8.95 -1.79
N PHE A 43 -7.49 -8.31 -2.69
CA PHE A 43 -6.02 -8.27 -2.67
C PHE A 43 -5.54 -6.85 -2.94
N GLY A 44 -4.51 -6.38 -2.26
CA GLY A 44 -3.86 -5.12 -2.53
C GLY A 44 -2.35 -5.25 -2.46
N VAL A 45 -1.66 -4.42 -3.21
CA VAL A 45 -0.21 -4.31 -3.22
C VAL A 45 0.17 -2.84 -3.21
N ASP A 46 1.18 -2.49 -2.43
CA ASP A 46 1.80 -1.17 -2.50
C ASP A 46 3.32 -1.30 -2.53
N GLY A 47 3.92 -0.57 -3.45
CA GLY A 47 5.36 -0.36 -3.55
C GLY A 47 5.69 1.04 -3.05
N THR A 48 6.69 1.17 -2.19
CA THR A 48 7.26 2.47 -1.80
C THR A 48 8.77 2.45 -1.98
N TYR A 49 9.27 3.48 -2.65
CA TYR A 49 10.67 3.73 -2.95
C TYR A 49 11.15 4.99 -2.23
N LEU A 50 12.33 4.92 -1.62
CA LEU A 50 12.91 6.00 -0.83
C LEU A 50 14.28 6.35 -1.43
N VAL A 51 14.42 7.59 -1.90
CA VAL A 51 15.65 8.14 -2.47
C VAL A 51 16.27 9.12 -1.48
N PRO A 52 17.33 8.73 -0.74
CA PRO A 52 18.11 9.66 0.06
C PRO A 52 19.01 10.53 -0.82
N ASN A 53 19.00 11.85 -0.60
CA ASN A 53 19.91 12.79 -1.29
C ASN A 53 21.24 13.01 -0.53
N ALA A 54 21.35 12.53 0.71
CA ALA A 54 22.55 12.68 1.52
C ALA A 54 23.48 11.46 1.34
N ALA A 55 24.61 11.70 0.68
CA ALA A 55 25.85 10.92 0.63
C ALA A 55 25.75 9.44 1.08
N ALA A 56 25.83 8.54 0.08
CA ALA A 56 26.36 7.18 0.19
C ALA A 56 25.91 6.39 1.44
N ASN A 57 24.66 5.93 1.45
CA ASN A 57 24.26 4.87 2.37
C ASN A 57 23.75 3.67 1.54
N PRO A 58 24.40 2.50 1.59
CA PRO A 58 24.06 1.31 0.77
C PRO A 58 22.69 0.68 1.09
N LEU A 59 21.87 1.33 1.92
CA LEU A 59 20.43 1.05 2.09
C LEU A 59 19.54 1.92 1.19
N ALA A 60 20.12 2.85 0.42
CA ALA A 60 19.46 3.48 -0.72
C ALA A 60 19.04 2.36 -1.68
N GLU A 61 17.82 2.46 -2.22
CA GLU A 61 17.17 1.45 -3.08
C GLU A 61 16.37 0.33 -2.40
N THR A 62 16.03 0.44 -1.11
CA THR A 62 15.07 -0.51 -0.53
C THR A 62 13.65 -0.24 -1.06
N ILE A 63 13.23 -0.99 -2.08
CA ILE A 63 11.83 -1.06 -2.48
C ILE A 63 11.07 -1.80 -1.39
N ARG A 64 10.17 -1.10 -0.70
CA ARG A 64 9.23 -1.71 0.23
C ARG A 64 8.02 -2.18 -0.56
N ILE A 65 7.76 -3.48 -0.53
CA ILE A 65 6.53 -4.07 -1.09
C ILE A 65 5.67 -4.51 0.08
N SER A 66 4.47 -3.97 0.20
CA SER A 66 3.46 -4.43 1.14
C SER A 66 2.34 -5.13 0.39
N LEU A 67 1.87 -6.24 0.95
CA LEU A 67 0.78 -7.04 0.41
C LEU A 67 -0.37 -7.03 1.42
N HIS A 68 -1.56 -6.70 0.94
CA HIS A 68 -2.78 -6.60 1.71
C HIS A 68 -3.76 -7.67 1.27
N PHE A 69 -4.25 -8.47 2.22
CA PHE A 69 -5.27 -9.49 1.98
C PHE A 69 -6.53 -9.16 2.76
N ASN A 70 -7.68 -9.15 2.09
CA ASN A 70 -8.97 -8.99 2.74
C ASN A 70 -9.61 -10.37 2.94
N LEU A 71 -9.43 -10.92 4.14
CA LEU A 71 -9.88 -12.27 4.51
C LEU A 71 -11.40 -12.42 4.45
N ASN A 72 -12.15 -11.35 4.75
CA ASN A 72 -13.62 -11.36 4.69
C ASN A 72 -14.14 -11.60 3.26
N LYS A 73 -13.58 -10.88 2.28
CA LYS A 73 -13.97 -11.08 0.87
C LYS A 73 -13.45 -12.40 0.30
N LEU A 74 -12.33 -12.90 0.81
CA LEU A 74 -11.82 -14.23 0.45
C LEU A 74 -12.75 -15.33 0.96
N SER A 75 -13.25 -15.22 2.20
CA SER A 75 -14.17 -16.20 2.78
C SER A 75 -15.53 -16.22 2.07
N ASP A 76 -16.04 -15.08 1.63
CA ASP A 76 -17.29 -15.04 0.85
C ASP A 76 -17.15 -15.78 -0.49
N ALA A 77 -16.06 -15.55 -1.23
CA ALA A 77 -15.80 -16.22 -2.51
C ALA A 77 -15.61 -17.75 -2.38
N PHE A 78 -14.95 -18.19 -1.30
CA PHE A 78 -14.80 -19.62 -1.00
C PHE A 78 -16.08 -20.26 -0.48
N SER A 79 -16.90 -19.52 0.28
CA SER A 79 -18.17 -20.03 0.80
C SER A 79 -19.19 -20.23 -0.31
N GLU A 80 -19.21 -19.37 -1.33
CA GLU A 80 -20.07 -19.52 -2.50
C GLU A 80 -19.67 -20.71 -3.40
N SER A 81 -18.37 -21.00 -3.54
CA SER A 81 -17.89 -22.19 -4.26
C SER A 81 -17.98 -23.50 -3.46
N GLY A 82 -18.25 -23.43 -2.16
CA GLY A 82 -18.23 -24.57 -1.23
C GLY A 82 -19.60 -25.03 -0.75
N SER A 83 -20.70 -24.28 -0.97
CA SER A 83 -22.02 -24.67 -0.47
C SER A 83 -22.95 -25.18 -1.56
N GLY A 84 -22.62 -26.34 -2.12
CA GLY A 84 -23.61 -27.27 -2.69
C GLY A 84 -24.42 -27.96 -1.58
N GLY A 85 -25.08 -27.18 -0.71
CA GLY A 85 -25.77 -27.67 0.47
C GLY A 85 -26.98 -26.82 0.81
N THR A 86 -28.07 -27.04 0.07
CA THR A 86 -29.48 -26.83 0.47
C THR A 86 -29.72 -25.88 1.64
N GLN A 87 -29.96 -24.60 1.35
CA GLN A 87 -30.63 -23.69 2.28
C GLN A 87 -32.13 -24.02 2.29
N GLY A 88 -32.50 -25.03 3.08
CA GLY A 88 -33.89 -25.31 3.40
C GLY A 88 -34.48 -24.17 4.23
N THR A 89 -35.51 -23.53 3.70
CA THR A 89 -36.41 -22.63 4.43
C THR A 89 -37.10 -23.40 5.56
N PRO A 90 -36.98 -23.02 6.84
CA PRO A 90 -37.97 -23.42 7.83
C PRO A 90 -39.10 -22.39 7.75
N GLY A 91 -40.19 -22.78 7.09
CA GLY A 91 -41.46 -22.08 7.22
C GLY A 91 -42.05 -22.35 8.60
N ASN A 92 -42.50 -21.29 9.28
CA ASN A 92 -43.67 -21.27 10.13
C ASN A 92 -44.24 -19.86 10.15
#